data_AF-A0A522U8M7-F1
#
_entry.id   AF-A0A522U8M7-F1
#
_cell.length_a   1.000
_cell.length_b   1.000
_cell.length_c   1.000
_cell.angle_alpha   90.00
_cell.angle_beta   90.00
_cell.angle_gamma   90.00
#
_symmetry.space_group_name_H-M   'P 1'
#
loop_
_entity.id
_entity.type
_entity.pdbx_description
1 polymer ?
#
loop_
_entity_poly.entity_id
_entity_poly.type
_entity_poly.pdbx_seq_one_letter_code
_entity_poly.pdbx_strand_id
1 'polypeptide(L)'
;MNQEGLFESVPNFSEGRRRDVIAAIAAAAGDAHLLDSDPDPDHNRVVISIAGYRAKLVEGLMEAIGVAIDRIDVRRHQGVHPRVGAADVVPIVPLGQTTLATCREVAREVGELIWARLKVPVYFYGQGRSLADIRAGRARPDLGGPDMHPTAGAVCVGARLNLVAFNVLLPATGVPAARALARSLRESAGGMRGVQALVFELPGGEVQLSMNLVRADATPPAAVVAELERRGVAVGAQQLVGLCPAQAANAAAAGRLLEARLASAAARAGAWRCRERGDEEHLALAGRLQREAEQLAVLGIEPEEILGGAERAAALVPVLRAAQALDGELEAMLGAAARGLRASIRPSTQAAYASRIAALDARLAPA
;
A
#
# COMPACT_ATOMS: atom_id res chain seq x y z
N MET A 1 -5.08 -15.00 24.50
CA MET A 1 -4.89 -15.51 23.12
C MET A 1 -4.34 -14.37 22.30
N ASN A 2 -3.04 -14.39 21.99
CA ASN A 2 -2.45 -13.47 21.02
C ASN A 2 -3.18 -13.68 19.69
N GLN A 3 -4.08 -12.78 19.32
CA GLN A 3 -4.47 -12.71 17.91
C GLN A 3 -3.27 -12.14 17.17
N GLU A 4 -2.63 -12.97 16.36
CA GLU A 4 -1.62 -12.54 15.40
C GLU A 4 -2.33 -11.62 14.40
N GLY A 5 -2.22 -10.30 14.61
CA GLY A 5 -2.84 -9.32 13.73
C GLY A 5 -2.21 -9.36 12.35
N LEU A 6 -3.02 -9.26 11.29
CA LEU A 6 -2.55 -9.05 9.92
C LEU A 6 -2.42 -7.55 9.66
N PHE A 7 -1.30 -7.14 9.09
CA PHE A 7 -1.00 -5.74 8.81
C PHE A 7 -0.53 -5.58 7.36
N GLU A 8 -0.79 -4.40 6.80
CA GLU A 8 -0.01 -3.87 5.69
C GLU A 8 0.96 -2.83 6.25
N SER A 9 2.16 -2.75 5.66
CA SER A 9 2.97 -1.55 5.74
C SER A 9 3.31 -1.07 4.34
N VAL A 10 3.30 0.25 4.17
CA VAL A 10 3.52 0.92 2.87
C VAL A 10 4.72 1.88 2.98
N PRO A 11 5.92 1.40 3.33
CA PRO A 11 7.08 2.25 3.52
C PRO A 11 7.44 3.04 2.26
N ASN A 12 7.91 4.26 2.45
CA ASN A 12 8.33 5.16 1.39
C ASN A 12 9.83 5.38 1.50
N PHE A 13 10.57 5.07 0.45
CA PHE A 13 12.01 5.24 0.42
C PHE A 13 12.41 6.33 -0.58
N SER A 14 13.41 7.14 -0.21
CA SER A 14 13.94 8.23 -1.03
C SER A 14 14.87 7.69 -2.11
N GLU A 15 14.33 6.85 -2.99
CA GLU A 15 14.98 6.31 -4.19
C GLU A 15 13.92 5.91 -5.21
N GLY A 16 14.01 6.38 -6.45
CA GLY A 16 13.07 6.04 -7.53
C GLY A 16 13.75 5.71 -8.86
N ARG A 17 15.08 5.67 -8.91
CA ARG A 17 15.87 5.59 -10.16
C ARG A 17 16.83 4.41 -10.19
N ARG A 18 17.56 4.14 -9.11
CA ARG A 18 18.52 3.03 -9.00
C ARG A 18 17.80 1.71 -8.74
N ARG A 19 17.55 0.97 -9.82
CA ARG A 19 16.79 -0.30 -9.80
C ARG A 19 17.43 -1.36 -8.90
N ASP A 20 18.75 -1.41 -8.83
CA ASP A 20 19.50 -2.32 -7.96
C ASP A 20 19.27 -2.02 -6.47
N VAL A 21 19.18 -0.74 -6.10
CA VAL A 21 18.87 -0.31 -4.73
C VAL A 21 17.42 -0.63 -4.38
N ILE A 22 16.48 -0.31 -5.27
CA ILE A 22 15.05 -0.60 -5.08
C ILE A 22 14.83 -2.10 -4.92
N ALA A 23 15.41 -2.92 -5.80
CA ALA A 23 15.30 -4.36 -5.73
C ALA A 23 15.91 -4.92 -4.43
N ALA A 24 17.03 -4.38 -3.96
CA ALA A 24 17.63 -4.81 -2.71
C ALA A 24 16.75 -4.49 -1.50
N ILE A 25 16.14 -3.30 -1.45
CA ILE A 25 15.20 -2.91 -0.38
C ILE A 25 13.96 -3.82 -0.41
N ALA A 26 13.38 -4.04 -1.59
CA ALA A 26 12.19 -4.89 -1.73
C ALA A 26 12.47 -6.36 -1.38
N ALA A 27 13.64 -6.89 -1.73
CA ALA A 27 14.04 -8.24 -1.39
C ALA A 27 14.32 -8.41 0.11
N ALA A 28 14.88 -7.38 0.77
CA ALA A 28 15.16 -7.39 2.20
C ALA A 28 13.89 -7.45 3.06
N ALA A 29 12.75 -6.99 2.54
CA ALA A 29 11.46 -7.15 3.22
C ALA A 29 10.95 -8.60 3.25
N GLY A 30 11.69 -9.57 2.71
CA GLY A 30 11.24 -10.90 2.28
C GLY A 30 10.60 -11.80 3.34
N ASP A 31 10.82 -11.56 4.63
CA ASP A 31 10.09 -12.26 5.69
C ASP A 31 8.62 -11.82 5.76
N ALA A 32 8.35 -10.57 5.40
CA ALA A 32 7.01 -10.09 5.07
C ALA A 32 6.68 -10.38 3.60
N HIS A 33 5.40 -10.57 3.31
CA HIS A 33 4.94 -10.78 1.95
C HIS A 33 4.97 -9.47 1.16
N LEU A 34 5.95 -9.31 0.26
CA LEU A 34 5.99 -8.21 -0.71
C LEU A 34 4.75 -8.23 -1.61
N LEU A 35 3.92 -7.19 -1.55
CA LEU A 35 2.72 -7.04 -2.37
C LEU A 35 3.01 -6.26 -3.65
N ASP A 36 3.75 -5.16 -3.53
CA ASP A 36 4.05 -4.25 -4.64
C ASP A 36 5.31 -3.42 -4.40
N SER A 37 5.92 -2.95 -5.49
CA SER A 37 7.05 -2.03 -5.50
C SER A 37 6.86 -1.04 -6.65
N ASP A 38 6.49 0.19 -6.32
CA ASP A 38 6.10 1.23 -7.27
C ASP A 38 7.09 2.40 -7.23
N PRO A 39 8.15 2.35 -8.06
CA PRO A 39 9.12 3.43 -8.16
C PRO A 39 8.61 4.56 -9.03
N ASP A 40 8.83 5.78 -8.57
CA ASP A 40 8.55 7.03 -9.27
C ASP A 40 9.87 7.80 -9.51
N PRO A 41 10.42 7.76 -10.74
CA PRO A 41 11.68 8.43 -11.07
C PRO A 41 11.64 9.96 -10.97
N ASP A 42 10.47 10.57 -11.19
CA ASP A 42 10.30 12.04 -11.16
C ASP A 42 10.31 12.54 -9.72
N HIS A 43 9.57 11.86 -8.85
CA HIS A 43 9.57 12.09 -7.41
C HIS A 43 10.85 11.54 -6.73
N ASN A 44 11.63 10.72 -7.45
CA ASN A 44 12.78 9.96 -6.96
C ASN A 44 12.47 9.24 -5.65
N ARG A 45 11.35 8.51 -5.64
CA ARG A 45 10.80 7.83 -4.47
C ARG A 45 10.22 6.48 -4.90
N VAL A 46 10.32 5.48 -4.04
CA VAL A 46 9.64 4.20 -4.22
C VAL A 46 8.67 3.99 -3.07
N VAL A 47 7.48 3.50 -3.41
CA VAL A 47 6.51 2.98 -2.46
C VAL A 47 6.59 1.47 -2.51
N ILE A 48 6.89 0.85 -1.38
CA ILE A 48 6.87 -0.61 -1.25
C ILE A 48 5.67 -0.96 -0.38
N SER A 49 4.84 -1.91 -0.81
CA SER A 49 3.76 -2.47 0.01
C SER A 49 4.14 -3.88 0.42
N ILE A 50 4.08 -4.16 1.72
CA ILE A 50 4.32 -5.48 2.32
C ILE A 50 3.18 -5.81 3.27
N ALA A 51 2.90 -7.10 3.47
CA ALA A 51 1.94 -7.56 4.46
C ALA A 51 2.44 -8.76 5.25
N GLY A 52 1.91 -8.93 6.44
CA GLY A 52 2.22 -10.06 7.29
C GLY A 52 1.72 -9.86 8.71
N TYR A 53 1.92 -10.89 9.51
CA TYR A 53 1.77 -10.86 10.95
C TYR A 53 2.87 -10.03 11.60
N ARG A 54 2.59 -9.57 12.83
CA ARG A 54 3.43 -8.61 13.56
C ARG A 54 4.92 -8.93 13.48
N ALA A 55 5.33 -10.16 13.79
CA ALA A 55 6.74 -10.55 13.83
C ALA A 55 7.44 -10.37 12.48
N LYS A 56 6.90 -11.00 11.43
CA LYS A 56 7.43 -10.93 10.06
C LYS A 56 7.37 -9.52 9.47
N LEU A 57 6.31 -8.76 9.76
CA LEU A 57 6.18 -7.37 9.32
C LEU A 57 7.27 -6.50 9.93
N VAL A 58 7.49 -6.61 11.26
CA VAL A 58 8.52 -5.83 11.97
C VAL A 58 9.91 -6.19 11.46
N GLU A 59 10.20 -7.48 11.31
CA GLU A 59 11.48 -7.97 10.77
C GLU A 59 11.73 -7.47 9.34
N GLY A 60 10.79 -7.70 8.42
CA GLY A 60 10.90 -7.24 7.04
C GLY A 60 11.04 -5.71 6.92
N LEU A 61 10.36 -4.93 7.78
CA LEU A 61 10.55 -3.49 7.83
C LEU A 61 11.96 -3.10 8.28
N MET A 62 12.47 -3.73 9.35
CA MET A 62 13.79 -3.41 9.88
C MET A 62 14.90 -3.72 8.87
N GLU A 63 14.81 -4.85 8.17
CA GLU A 63 15.76 -5.23 7.12
C GLU A 63 15.69 -4.28 5.91
N ALA A 64 14.49 -3.98 5.42
CA ALA A 64 14.32 -3.04 4.30
C ALA A 64 14.82 -1.62 4.65
N ILE A 65 14.55 -1.14 5.87
CA ILE A 65 15.02 0.16 6.35
C ILE A 65 16.54 0.16 6.51
N GLY A 66 17.14 -0.91 7.05
CA GLY A 66 18.58 -1.08 7.14
C GLY A 66 19.26 -0.96 5.78
N VAL A 67 18.79 -1.72 4.79
CA VAL A 67 19.31 -1.66 3.41
C VAL A 67 19.17 -0.25 2.81
N ALA A 68 18.05 0.43 3.06
CA ALA A 68 17.84 1.78 2.58
C ALA A 68 18.83 2.78 3.21
N ILE A 69 19.07 2.70 4.51
CA ILE A 69 20.01 3.56 5.24
C ILE A 69 21.45 3.38 4.72
N ASP A 70 21.84 2.14 4.42
CA ASP A 70 23.18 1.84 3.92
C ASP A 70 23.41 2.32 2.48
N ARG A 71 22.37 2.31 1.65
CA ARG A 71 22.48 2.54 0.20
C ARG A 71 22.03 3.93 -0.26
N ILE A 72 21.37 4.71 0.59
CA ILE A 72 20.82 6.02 0.25
C ILE A 72 21.48 7.09 1.13
N ASP A 73 22.12 8.05 0.47
CA ASP A 73 22.60 9.28 1.10
C ASP A 73 21.66 10.45 0.75
N VAL A 74 20.83 10.87 1.72
CA VAL A 74 19.83 11.92 1.52
C VAL A 74 20.43 13.29 1.19
N ARG A 75 21.73 13.50 1.47
CA ARG A 75 22.44 14.74 1.10
C ARG A 75 22.66 14.84 -0.41
N ARG A 76 22.70 13.70 -1.10
CA ARG A 76 22.87 13.61 -2.56
C ARG A 76 21.54 13.35 -3.28
N HIS A 77 20.50 12.99 -2.54
CA HIS A 77 19.17 12.74 -3.08
C HIS A 77 18.50 14.03 -3.58
N GLN A 78 17.99 13.97 -4.81
CA GLN A 78 17.20 15.03 -5.44
C GLN A 78 15.94 14.43 -6.07
N GLY A 79 14.78 14.98 -5.75
CA GLY A 79 13.48 14.61 -6.29
C GLY A 79 12.44 15.70 -5.99
N VAL A 80 11.35 15.77 -6.75
CA VAL A 80 10.33 16.82 -6.56
C VAL A 80 9.50 16.62 -5.29
N HIS A 81 9.51 15.41 -4.71
CA HIS A 81 8.76 15.08 -3.51
C HIS A 81 9.50 15.50 -2.22
N PRO A 82 8.85 16.20 -1.28
CA PRO A 82 9.43 16.47 0.03
C PRO A 82 9.75 15.19 0.80
N ARG A 83 10.93 15.12 1.42
CA ARG A 83 11.41 13.96 2.19
C ARG A 83 12.21 14.37 3.42
N VAL A 84 12.13 13.55 4.46
CA VAL A 84 12.83 13.66 5.75
C VAL A 84 14.02 12.71 5.80
N GLY A 85 13.90 11.49 5.25
CA GLY A 85 14.94 10.47 5.37
C GLY A 85 15.01 9.47 4.22
N ALA A 86 16.00 8.58 4.31
CA ALA A 86 16.21 7.47 3.37
C ALA A 86 14.99 6.52 3.37
N ALA A 87 14.54 6.12 4.55
CA ALA A 87 13.19 5.65 4.80
C ALA A 87 12.37 6.84 5.35
N ASP A 88 11.52 7.44 4.51
CA ASP A 88 10.83 8.69 4.81
C ASP A 88 9.62 8.47 5.73
N VAL A 89 8.69 7.62 5.29
CA VAL A 89 7.44 7.34 6.00
C VAL A 89 7.20 5.84 6.05
N VAL A 90 6.91 5.32 7.24
CA VAL A 90 6.62 3.90 7.51
C VAL A 90 5.27 3.79 8.21
N PRO A 91 4.16 3.67 7.46
CA PRO A 91 2.82 3.48 8.00
C PRO A 91 2.59 2.01 8.38
N ILE A 92 1.90 1.76 9.50
CA ILE A 92 1.28 0.48 9.83
C ILE A 92 -0.23 0.60 9.62
N VAL A 93 -0.80 -0.31 8.84
CA VAL A 93 -2.18 -0.25 8.37
C VAL A 93 -2.90 -1.55 8.73
N PRO A 94 -4.11 -1.49 9.31
CA PRO A 94 -4.83 -2.69 9.69
C PRO A 94 -5.37 -3.42 8.46
N LEU A 95 -5.20 -4.75 8.44
CA LEU A 95 -5.88 -5.64 7.51
C LEU A 95 -6.79 -6.62 8.27
N GLY A 96 -7.84 -7.10 7.60
CA GLY A 96 -8.76 -8.07 8.17
C GLY A 96 -9.42 -7.56 9.45
N GLN A 97 -9.21 -8.26 10.56
CA GLN A 97 -9.79 -7.94 11.87
C GLN A 97 -8.87 -7.09 12.76
N THR A 98 -7.67 -6.75 12.30
CA THR A 98 -6.71 -5.94 13.06
C THR A 98 -7.26 -4.55 13.34
N THR A 99 -7.05 -4.05 14.56
CA THR A 99 -7.50 -2.70 14.93
C THR A 99 -6.41 -1.65 14.67
N LEU A 100 -6.84 -0.38 14.49
CA LEU A 100 -5.91 0.74 14.42
C LEU A 100 -5.12 0.92 15.73
N ALA A 101 -5.67 0.53 16.88
CA ALA A 101 -4.98 0.57 18.16
C ALA A 101 -3.78 -0.38 18.17
N THR A 102 -3.97 -1.63 17.71
CA THR A 102 -2.89 -2.59 17.55
C THR A 102 -1.81 -2.09 16.57
N CYS A 103 -2.21 -1.43 15.48
CA CYS A 103 -1.25 -0.83 14.54
C CYS A 103 -0.38 0.25 15.20
N ARG A 104 -0.91 1.02 16.16
CA ARG A 104 -0.14 2.02 16.91
C ARG A 104 0.91 1.38 17.81
N GLU A 105 0.60 0.22 18.40
CA GLU A 105 1.57 -0.54 19.18
C GLU A 105 2.72 -1.04 18.31
N VAL A 106 2.43 -1.60 17.14
CA VAL A 106 3.44 -2.05 16.17
C VAL A 106 4.26 -0.87 15.64
N ALA A 107 3.62 0.26 15.32
CA ALA A 107 4.32 1.47 14.88
C ALA A 107 5.32 1.96 15.95
N ARG A 108 4.93 1.91 17.23
CA ARG A 108 5.81 2.29 18.33
C ARG A 108 6.98 1.32 18.48
N GLU A 109 6.72 0.01 18.41
CA GLU A 109 7.76 -1.02 18.41
C GLU A 109 8.78 -0.83 17.28
N VAL A 110 8.31 -0.63 16.04
CA VAL A 110 9.19 -0.35 14.89
C VAL A 110 10.04 0.89 15.13
N GLY A 111 9.45 1.98 15.63
CA GLY A 111 10.19 3.20 15.95
C GLY A 111 11.26 2.99 17.03
N GLU A 112 10.93 2.28 18.10
CA GLU A 112 11.88 1.92 19.16
C GLU A 112 13.05 1.09 18.61
N LEU A 113 12.77 0.12 17.72
CA LEU A 113 13.78 -0.73 17.08
C LEU A 113 14.67 0.05 16.09
N ILE A 114 14.12 0.95 15.29
CA ILE A 114 14.89 1.83 14.38
C ILE A 114 15.92 2.63 15.19
N TRP A 115 15.49 3.28 16.28
CA TRP A 115 16.42 4.02 17.12
C TRP A 115 17.43 3.11 17.82
N ALA A 116 16.98 1.98 18.39
CA ALA A 116 17.83 1.08 19.15
C ALA A 116 18.95 0.48 18.29
N ARG A 117 18.61 0.00 17.08
CA ARG A 117 19.51 -0.78 16.22
C ARG A 117 20.19 0.05 15.13
N LEU A 118 19.47 0.98 14.51
CA LEU A 118 19.95 1.73 13.34
C LEU A 118 20.42 3.14 13.69
N LYS A 119 20.15 3.61 14.92
CA LYS A 119 20.52 4.96 15.41
C LYS A 119 20.03 6.09 14.51
N VAL A 120 18.90 5.87 13.82
CA VAL A 120 18.23 6.90 13.04
C VAL A 120 17.12 7.53 13.91
N PRO A 121 17.05 8.87 13.99
CA PRO A 121 15.98 9.55 14.73
C PRO A 121 14.60 9.22 14.17
N VAL A 122 13.61 9.16 15.07
CA VAL A 122 12.25 8.76 14.72
C VAL A 122 11.25 9.85 15.11
N TYR A 123 10.34 10.12 14.20
CA TYR A 123 9.11 10.87 14.45
C TYR A 123 7.93 9.92 14.47
N PHE A 124 7.14 9.93 15.53
CA PHE A 124 5.82 9.32 15.51
C PHE A 124 4.81 10.31 14.91
N TYR A 125 4.19 9.92 13.79
CA TYR A 125 3.20 10.75 13.11
C TYR A 125 1.79 10.15 13.24
N GLY A 126 0.78 11.01 13.11
CA GLY A 126 -0.59 10.69 13.49
C GLY A 126 -0.84 11.00 14.97
N GLN A 127 -2.11 11.19 15.36
CA GLN A 127 -2.50 11.61 16.73
C GLN A 127 -1.95 12.97 17.16
N GLY A 128 -2.16 14.01 16.35
CA GLY A 128 -1.85 15.41 16.70
C GLY A 128 -0.61 16.00 16.02
N ARG A 129 0.19 15.17 15.32
CA ARG A 129 1.31 15.64 14.48
C ARG A 129 1.14 15.23 13.03
N SER A 130 1.25 16.19 12.12
CA SER A 130 1.17 15.95 10.67
C SER A 130 2.55 15.73 10.05
N LEU A 131 2.61 14.94 8.98
CA LEU A 131 3.83 14.79 8.17
C LEU A 131 4.28 16.15 7.58
N ALA A 132 3.34 17.06 7.31
CA ALA A 132 3.64 18.39 6.82
C ALA A 132 4.41 19.23 7.85
N ASP A 133 4.08 19.12 9.14
CA ASP A 133 4.79 19.84 10.20
C ASP A 133 6.19 19.29 10.44
N ILE A 134 6.35 17.96 10.39
CA ILE A 134 7.65 17.30 10.48
C ILE A 134 8.54 17.75 9.31
N ARG A 135 8.04 17.65 8.07
CA ARG A 135 8.77 18.07 6.86
C ARG A 135 9.08 19.57 6.83
N ALA A 136 8.30 20.39 7.51
CA ALA A 136 8.55 21.82 7.66
C ALA A 136 9.54 22.18 8.79
N GLY A 137 10.10 21.19 9.49
CA GLY A 137 11.04 21.42 10.60
C GLY A 137 10.38 21.97 11.86
N ARG A 138 9.04 21.91 11.97
CA ARG A 138 8.28 22.42 13.12
C ARG A 138 8.14 21.40 14.26
N ALA A 139 8.75 20.22 14.12
CA ALA A 139 8.72 19.15 15.11
C ALA A 139 10.13 18.67 15.45
N ARG A 140 10.33 18.24 16.69
CA ARG A 140 11.54 17.53 17.13
C ARG A 140 11.32 16.01 17.08
N PRO A 141 12.36 15.20 16.79
CA PRO A 141 12.24 13.74 16.84
C PRO A 141 11.79 13.30 18.23
N ASP A 142 10.93 12.29 18.29
CA ASP A 142 10.48 11.70 19.56
C ASP A 142 11.54 10.74 20.12
N LEU A 143 12.35 10.13 19.25
CA LEU A 143 13.50 9.30 19.61
C LEU A 143 14.76 9.78 18.86
N GLY A 144 15.91 9.79 19.54
CA GLY A 144 17.22 10.00 18.92
C GLY A 144 17.58 11.44 18.52
N GLY A 145 16.76 12.44 18.86
CA GLY A 145 17.01 13.85 18.55
C GLY A 145 18.04 14.55 19.47
N PRO A 146 18.30 15.86 19.25
CA PRO A 146 17.61 16.74 18.31
C PRO A 146 18.12 16.69 16.86
N ASP A 147 19.31 16.14 16.64
CA ASP A 147 19.96 16.13 15.33
C ASP A 147 19.45 15.00 14.45
N MET A 148 19.51 15.18 13.13
CA MET A 148 19.18 14.13 12.15
C MET A 148 20.40 13.25 11.89
N HIS A 149 20.18 12.01 11.44
CA HIS A 149 21.27 11.17 10.97
C HIS A 149 21.93 11.79 9.72
N PRO A 150 23.27 11.92 9.64
CA PRO A 150 23.95 12.70 8.60
C PRO A 150 23.61 12.28 7.17
N THR A 151 23.48 10.98 6.91
CA THR A 151 23.20 10.42 5.58
C THR A 151 21.79 9.88 5.43
N ALA A 152 21.11 9.57 6.54
CA ALA A 152 19.81 8.88 6.51
C ALA A 152 18.65 9.80 6.85
N GLY A 153 18.92 10.99 7.42
CA GLY A 153 17.88 11.89 7.89
C GLY A 153 17.17 11.34 9.13
N ALA A 154 15.84 11.25 9.06
CA ALA A 154 15.01 10.67 10.11
C ALA A 154 13.83 9.88 9.49
N VAL A 155 13.24 8.98 10.27
CA VAL A 155 12.10 8.15 9.82
C VAL A 155 10.82 8.61 10.47
N CYS A 156 9.75 8.80 9.68
CA CYS A 156 8.41 9.04 10.20
C CYS A 156 7.63 7.73 10.31
N VAL A 157 7.38 7.23 11.52
CA VAL A 157 6.64 5.99 11.76
C VAL A 157 5.26 6.31 12.31
N GLY A 158 4.23 5.58 11.89
CA GLY A 158 2.87 5.87 12.36
C GLY A 158 1.88 4.79 12.01
N ALA A 159 0.66 4.95 12.51
CA ALA A 159 -0.44 4.05 12.20
C ALA A 159 -1.61 4.82 11.56
N ARG A 160 -2.19 4.26 10.50
CA ARG A 160 -3.29 4.89 9.77
C ARG A 160 -4.23 3.84 9.18
N LEU A 161 -5.42 4.28 8.78
CA LEU A 161 -6.28 3.50 7.89
C LEU A 161 -5.74 3.53 6.46
N ASN A 162 -6.37 2.74 5.59
CA ASN A 162 -6.09 2.75 4.15
C ASN A 162 -6.16 4.17 3.58
N LEU A 163 -5.23 4.45 2.67
CA LEU A 163 -5.08 5.73 1.99
C LEU A 163 -4.82 5.41 0.53
N VAL A 164 -5.53 6.08 -0.37
CA VAL A 164 -5.32 5.96 -1.81
C VAL A 164 -4.53 7.17 -2.29
N ALA A 165 -3.33 6.95 -2.81
CA ALA A 165 -2.52 7.99 -3.43
C ALA A 165 -2.90 8.07 -4.92
N PHE A 166 -3.55 9.16 -5.29
CA PHE A 166 -4.17 9.33 -6.60
C PHE A 166 -3.76 10.67 -7.21
N ASN A 167 -3.12 10.61 -8.36
CA ASN A 167 -2.62 11.76 -9.10
C ASN A 167 -3.41 11.95 -10.39
N VAL A 168 -3.60 13.20 -10.79
CA VAL A 168 -4.26 13.58 -12.02
C VAL A 168 -3.41 14.63 -12.73
N LEU A 169 -3.09 14.42 -14.00
CA LEU A 169 -2.51 15.47 -14.84
C LEU A 169 -3.57 16.54 -15.15
N LEU A 170 -3.18 17.80 -15.04
CA LEU A 170 -4.03 18.96 -15.29
C LEU A 170 -3.61 19.65 -16.61
N PRO A 171 -4.03 19.15 -17.78
CA PRO A 171 -3.70 19.77 -19.05
C PRO A 171 -4.16 21.23 -19.09
N ALA A 172 -3.36 22.08 -19.73
CA ALA A 172 -3.63 23.51 -19.89
C ALA A 172 -3.88 24.29 -18.58
N THR A 173 -3.50 23.75 -17.43
CA THR A 173 -3.67 24.42 -16.13
C THR A 173 -2.33 24.90 -15.61
N GLY A 174 -2.15 26.22 -15.52
CA GLY A 174 -0.93 26.81 -14.95
C GLY A 174 -0.78 26.51 -13.45
N VAL A 175 0.47 26.44 -12.96
CA VAL A 175 0.81 26.15 -11.57
C VAL A 175 0.04 27.01 -10.55
N PRO A 176 -0.15 28.33 -10.72
CA PRO A 176 -0.93 29.14 -9.77
C PRO A 176 -2.40 28.68 -9.66
N ALA A 177 -3.04 28.37 -10.80
CA ALA A 177 -4.41 27.90 -10.84
C ALA A 177 -4.54 26.50 -10.23
N ALA A 178 -3.62 25.59 -10.57
CA ALA A 178 -3.57 24.26 -9.98
C ALA A 178 -3.39 24.32 -8.45
N ARG A 179 -2.53 25.23 -7.94
CA ARG A 179 -2.34 25.41 -6.49
C ARG A 179 -3.60 25.93 -5.80
N ALA A 180 -4.34 26.83 -6.45
CA ALA A 180 -5.63 27.30 -5.94
C ALA A 180 -6.67 26.17 -5.91
N LEU A 181 -6.75 25.39 -6.99
CA LEU A 181 -7.59 24.20 -7.08
C LEU A 181 -7.26 23.19 -5.96
N ALA A 182 -6.00 22.81 -5.82
CA ALA A 182 -5.55 21.88 -4.77
C ALA A 182 -5.94 22.36 -3.37
N ARG A 183 -5.75 23.65 -3.06
CA ARG A 183 -6.19 24.20 -1.76
C ARG A 183 -7.69 24.05 -1.56
N SER A 184 -8.49 24.37 -2.57
CA SER A 184 -9.96 24.29 -2.50
C SER A 184 -10.53 22.86 -2.43
N LEU A 185 -9.74 21.85 -2.81
CA LEU A 185 -10.12 20.45 -2.69
C LEU A 185 -9.84 19.88 -1.30
N ARG A 186 -8.89 20.46 -0.55
CA ARG A 186 -8.47 19.95 0.76
C ARG A 186 -9.60 20.07 1.77
N GLU A 187 -9.82 19.01 2.54
CA GLU A 187 -10.76 19.04 3.67
C GLU A 187 -10.43 20.16 4.67
N SER A 188 -9.14 20.41 4.92
CA SER A 188 -8.69 21.47 5.83
C SER A 188 -9.11 22.88 5.41
N ALA A 189 -9.57 23.05 4.16
CA ALA A 189 -10.08 24.30 3.61
C ALA A 189 -11.59 24.23 3.29
N GLY A 190 -12.31 23.26 3.86
CA GLY A 190 -13.74 23.05 3.60
C GLY A 190 -14.05 22.34 2.28
N GLY A 191 -13.05 21.73 1.65
CA GLY A 191 -13.19 20.97 0.41
C GLY A 191 -13.75 19.56 0.63
N MET A 192 -13.28 18.61 -0.18
CA MET A 192 -13.77 17.24 -0.18
C MET A 192 -13.31 16.46 1.06
N ARG A 193 -14.18 15.59 1.58
CA ARG A 193 -13.95 14.76 2.77
C ARG A 193 -12.69 13.90 2.58
N GLY A 194 -11.70 14.03 3.45
CA GLY A 194 -10.52 13.17 3.46
C GLY A 194 -9.55 13.41 2.30
N VAL A 195 -9.67 14.52 1.58
CA VAL A 195 -8.74 14.89 0.51
C VAL A 195 -7.62 15.76 1.06
N GLN A 196 -6.39 15.32 0.79
CA GLN A 196 -5.18 16.14 0.86
C GLN A 196 -4.63 16.27 -0.55
N ALA A 197 -4.14 17.45 -0.93
CA ALA A 197 -3.72 17.70 -2.30
C ALA A 197 -2.47 18.58 -2.37
N LEU A 198 -1.53 18.24 -3.24
CA LEU A 198 -0.34 19.02 -3.59
C LEU A 198 -0.29 19.20 -5.11
N VAL A 199 0.56 20.11 -5.56
CA VAL A 199 0.78 20.35 -6.98
C VAL A 199 2.26 20.24 -7.26
N PHE A 200 2.59 19.44 -8.26
CA PHE A 200 3.93 19.27 -8.78
C PHE A 200 3.98 19.70 -10.24
N GLU A 201 5.11 20.27 -10.62
CA GLU A 201 5.46 20.48 -12.02
C GLU A 201 6.44 19.37 -12.39
N LEU A 202 6.03 18.52 -13.32
CA LEU A 202 6.80 17.36 -13.74
C LEU A 202 7.85 17.76 -14.80
N PRO A 203 8.91 16.94 -14.99
CA PRO A 203 9.80 17.10 -16.13
C PRO A 203 9.00 17.12 -17.45
N GLY A 204 9.15 18.17 -18.24
CA GLY A 204 8.33 18.39 -19.45
C GLY A 204 7.26 19.48 -19.31
N GLY A 205 7.09 20.06 -18.12
CA GLY A 205 6.22 21.22 -17.88
C GLY A 205 4.76 20.87 -17.63
N GLU A 206 4.43 19.58 -17.53
CA GLU A 206 3.09 19.14 -17.15
C GLU A 206 2.82 19.40 -15.66
N VAL A 207 1.60 19.82 -15.36
CA VAL A 207 1.16 20.08 -13.98
C VAL A 207 0.39 18.87 -13.46
N GLN A 208 0.84 18.31 -12.34
CA GLN A 208 0.19 17.18 -11.69
C GLN A 208 -0.46 17.62 -10.38
N LEU A 209 -1.74 17.31 -10.23
CA LEU A 209 -2.46 17.35 -8.96
C LEU A 209 -2.26 16.01 -8.26
N SER A 210 -1.42 16.00 -7.22
CA SER A 210 -1.16 14.80 -6.42
C SER A 210 -2.01 14.80 -5.16
N MET A 211 -2.72 13.70 -4.90
CA MET A 211 -3.67 13.64 -3.80
C MET A 211 -3.51 12.39 -2.95
N ASN A 212 -3.68 12.58 -1.64
CA ASN A 212 -3.90 11.48 -0.71
C ASN A 212 -5.37 11.48 -0.30
N LEU A 213 -6.07 10.39 -0.59
CA LEU A 213 -7.46 10.16 -0.21
C LEU A 213 -7.46 9.29 1.05
N VAL A 214 -7.53 9.93 2.22
CA VAL A 214 -7.41 9.25 3.53
C VAL A 214 -8.73 8.62 4.01
N ARG A 215 -9.81 8.84 3.26
CA ARG A 215 -11.16 8.26 3.44
C ARG A 215 -11.75 7.92 2.08
N ALA A 216 -11.13 6.98 1.39
CA ALA A 216 -11.51 6.58 0.04
C ALA A 216 -12.90 5.91 -0.03
N ASP A 217 -13.41 5.44 1.11
CA ASP A 217 -14.81 5.02 1.31
C ASP A 217 -15.81 6.17 1.14
N ALA A 218 -15.45 7.37 1.61
CA ALA A 218 -16.28 8.56 1.50
C ALA A 218 -15.98 9.39 0.24
N THR A 219 -14.73 9.40 -0.22
CA THR A 219 -14.29 10.15 -1.41
C THR A 219 -13.31 9.29 -2.20
N PRO A 220 -13.82 8.37 -3.04
CA PRO A 220 -12.99 7.57 -3.92
C PRO A 220 -12.43 8.41 -5.09
N PRO A 221 -11.39 7.92 -5.80
CA PRO A 221 -10.85 8.55 -7.02
C PRO A 221 -11.92 9.03 -8.01
N ALA A 222 -12.95 8.22 -8.27
CA ALA A 222 -14.03 8.58 -9.18
C ALA A 222 -14.81 9.82 -8.73
N ALA A 223 -15.03 10.02 -7.43
CA ALA A 223 -15.69 11.19 -6.89
C ALA A 223 -14.84 12.46 -7.05
N VAL A 224 -13.52 12.33 -6.93
CA VAL A 224 -12.59 13.44 -7.17
C VAL A 224 -12.60 13.84 -8.64
N VAL A 225 -12.55 12.88 -9.55
CA VAL A 225 -12.65 13.14 -11.00
C VAL A 225 -13.95 13.86 -11.34
N ALA A 226 -15.09 13.36 -10.84
CA ALA A 226 -16.38 14.01 -11.06
C ALA A 226 -16.42 15.44 -10.51
N GLU A 227 -15.78 15.71 -9.36
CA GLU A 227 -15.70 17.06 -8.80
C GLU A 227 -14.80 17.99 -9.61
N LEU A 228 -13.70 17.48 -10.18
CA LEU A 228 -12.85 18.24 -11.10
C LEU A 228 -13.63 18.63 -12.37
N GLU A 229 -14.32 17.68 -12.97
CA GLU A 229 -15.15 17.89 -14.17
C GLU A 229 -16.29 18.87 -13.90
N ARG A 230 -16.97 18.74 -12.75
CA ARG A 230 -18.03 19.67 -12.31
C ARG A 230 -17.52 21.11 -12.17
N ARG A 231 -16.24 21.29 -11.85
CA ARG A 231 -15.57 22.61 -11.76
C ARG A 231 -15.03 23.10 -13.10
N GLY A 232 -15.26 22.38 -14.19
CA GLY A 232 -14.74 22.71 -15.52
C GLY A 232 -13.24 22.50 -15.67
N VAL A 233 -12.62 21.71 -14.78
CA VAL A 233 -11.19 21.37 -14.88
C VAL A 233 -11.03 20.22 -15.87
N ALA A 234 -10.18 20.41 -16.88
CA ALA A 234 -9.81 19.32 -17.78
C ALA A 234 -9.01 18.26 -17.00
N VAL A 235 -9.50 17.01 -17.02
CA VAL A 235 -8.88 15.86 -16.35
C VAL A 235 -8.03 15.11 -17.37
N GLY A 236 -6.72 15.09 -17.17
CA GLY A 236 -5.77 14.33 -17.97
C GLY A 236 -5.60 12.89 -17.48
N ALA A 237 -4.42 12.33 -17.74
CA ALA A 237 -4.08 10.99 -17.29
C ALA A 237 -4.19 10.87 -15.76
N GLN A 238 -4.77 9.76 -15.33
CA GLN A 238 -4.95 9.40 -13.94
C GLN A 238 -3.92 8.36 -13.55
N GLN A 239 -3.29 8.54 -12.39
CA GLN A 239 -2.24 7.65 -11.91
C GLN A 239 -2.51 7.28 -10.45
N LEU A 240 -2.55 5.99 -10.18
CA LEU A 240 -2.48 5.47 -8.82
C LEU A 240 -1.01 5.27 -8.43
N VAL A 241 -0.64 5.64 -7.21
CA VAL A 241 0.66 5.32 -6.62
C VAL A 241 0.47 4.21 -5.57
N GLY A 242 1.14 3.08 -5.76
CA GLY A 242 0.97 1.86 -4.97
C GLY A 242 -0.35 1.15 -5.28
N LEU A 243 -0.98 0.64 -4.22
CA LEU A 243 -2.19 -0.19 -4.27
C LEU A 243 -3.46 0.55 -3.84
N CYS A 244 -4.60 0.11 -4.35
CA CYS A 244 -5.93 0.64 -4.04
C CYS A 244 -6.83 -0.48 -3.51
N PRO A 245 -7.57 -0.28 -2.41
CA PRO A 245 -8.64 -1.18 -2.02
C PRO A 245 -9.67 -1.30 -3.15
N ALA A 246 -10.12 -2.52 -3.46
CA ALA A 246 -11.03 -2.78 -4.56
C ALA A 246 -12.33 -1.97 -4.49
N GLN A 247 -12.82 -1.66 -3.28
CA GLN A 247 -14.01 -0.84 -3.07
C GLN A 247 -13.86 0.61 -3.56
N ALA A 248 -12.65 1.15 -3.56
CA ALA A 248 -12.37 2.52 -4.01
C ALA A 248 -11.82 2.57 -5.45
N ALA A 249 -11.63 1.42 -6.10
CA ALA A 249 -10.95 1.35 -7.38
C ALA A 249 -11.71 2.07 -8.51
N ASN A 250 -10.96 2.78 -9.35
CA ASN A 250 -11.40 3.22 -10.67
C ASN A 250 -10.45 2.64 -11.73
N ALA A 251 -10.59 3.04 -12.99
CA ALA A 251 -9.78 2.50 -14.09
C ALA A 251 -8.27 2.60 -13.87
N ALA A 252 -7.79 3.64 -13.17
CA ALA A 252 -6.36 3.80 -12.86
C ALA A 252 -5.82 2.76 -11.87
N ALA A 253 -6.70 2.03 -11.18
CA ALA A 253 -6.35 0.98 -10.23
C ALA A 253 -6.36 -0.44 -10.83
N ALA A 254 -6.66 -0.60 -12.12
CA ALA A 254 -6.58 -1.90 -12.79
C ALA A 254 -5.17 -2.53 -12.63
N GLY A 255 -5.11 -3.78 -12.19
CA GLY A 255 -3.85 -4.48 -11.87
C GLY A 255 -3.14 -4.00 -10.59
N ARG A 256 -3.78 -3.13 -9.80
CA ARG A 256 -3.23 -2.52 -8.57
C ARG A 256 -4.18 -2.64 -7.38
N LEU A 257 -5.02 -3.68 -7.37
CA LEU A 257 -5.95 -3.95 -6.27
C LEU A 257 -5.22 -4.57 -5.07
N LEU A 258 -5.37 -3.97 -3.89
CA LEU A 258 -4.75 -4.43 -2.64
C LEU A 258 -5.10 -5.89 -2.36
N GLU A 259 -6.38 -6.22 -2.43
CA GLU A 259 -6.89 -7.56 -2.17
C GLU A 259 -6.35 -8.59 -3.16
N ALA A 260 -6.25 -8.22 -4.44
CA ALA A 260 -5.71 -9.12 -5.46
C ALA A 260 -4.21 -9.36 -5.24
N ARG A 261 -3.46 -8.34 -4.80
CA ARG A 261 -2.04 -8.48 -4.44
C ARG A 261 -1.83 -9.31 -3.17
N LEU A 262 -2.73 -9.21 -2.18
CA LEU A 262 -2.73 -10.09 -1.02
C LEU A 262 -2.92 -11.55 -1.43
N ALA A 263 -3.93 -11.83 -2.27
CA ALA A 263 -4.17 -13.20 -2.75
C ALA A 263 -3.01 -13.72 -3.62
N SER A 264 -2.45 -12.87 -4.49
CA SER A 264 -1.27 -13.18 -5.29
C SER A 264 -0.07 -13.53 -4.42
N ALA A 265 0.22 -12.72 -3.40
CA ALA A 265 1.34 -12.97 -2.49
C ALA A 265 1.17 -14.27 -1.70
N ALA A 266 -0.05 -14.55 -1.23
CA ALA A 266 -0.36 -15.81 -0.56
C ALA A 266 -0.22 -17.04 -1.49
N ALA A 267 -0.66 -16.92 -2.74
CA ALA A 267 -0.48 -17.97 -3.75
C ALA A 267 1.02 -18.23 -4.05
N ARG A 268 1.86 -17.19 -4.16
CA ARG A 268 3.33 -17.35 -4.33
C ARG A 268 3.97 -18.04 -3.12
N ALA A 269 3.57 -17.65 -1.91
CA ALA A 269 4.08 -18.27 -0.69
C ALA A 269 3.67 -19.75 -0.61
N GLY A 270 2.41 -20.07 -0.95
CA GLY A 270 1.96 -21.46 -1.10
C GLY A 270 2.75 -22.23 -2.15
N ALA A 271 3.05 -21.61 -3.29
CA ALA A 271 3.88 -22.21 -4.34
C ALA A 271 5.31 -22.51 -3.86
N TRP A 272 5.92 -21.59 -3.10
CA TRP A 272 7.24 -21.80 -2.50
C TRP A 272 7.22 -22.96 -1.51
N ARG A 273 6.24 -23.02 -0.60
CA ARG A 273 6.09 -24.15 0.34
C ARG A 273 5.90 -25.49 -0.34
N CYS A 274 5.17 -25.51 -1.45
CA CYS A 274 5.03 -26.73 -2.26
C CYS A 274 6.38 -27.13 -2.90
N ARG A 275 7.18 -26.18 -3.39
CA ARG A 275 8.52 -26.48 -3.92
C ARG A 275 9.47 -27.06 -2.86
N GLU A 276 9.41 -26.56 -1.63
CA GLU A 276 10.24 -27.07 -0.52
C GLU A 276 9.94 -28.54 -0.20
N ARG A 277 8.72 -29.03 -0.44
CA ARG A 277 8.37 -30.45 -0.27
C ARG A 277 8.98 -31.33 -1.36
N GLY A 278 9.03 -30.83 -2.59
CA GLY A 278 9.82 -31.42 -3.68
C GLY A 278 9.28 -32.67 -4.36
N ASP A 279 8.17 -33.27 -3.91
CA ASP A 279 7.53 -34.38 -4.63
C ASP A 279 6.77 -33.90 -5.88
N GLU A 280 6.48 -34.83 -6.79
CA GLU A 280 5.91 -34.54 -8.12
C GLU A 280 4.57 -33.79 -8.03
N GLU A 281 3.70 -34.16 -7.09
CA GLU A 281 2.39 -33.53 -6.92
C GLU A 281 2.54 -32.09 -6.43
N HIS A 282 3.40 -31.85 -5.43
CA HIS A 282 3.64 -30.51 -4.92
C HIS A 282 4.37 -29.62 -5.94
N LEU A 283 5.30 -30.16 -6.73
CA LEU A 283 5.95 -29.39 -7.81
C LEU A 283 4.94 -29.00 -8.89
N ALA A 284 4.03 -29.90 -9.27
CA ALA A 284 2.96 -29.60 -10.21
C ALA A 284 2.00 -28.55 -9.66
N LEU A 285 1.62 -28.65 -8.38
CA LEU A 285 0.79 -27.67 -7.70
C LEU A 285 1.50 -26.30 -7.59
N ALA A 286 2.80 -26.28 -7.26
CA ALA A 286 3.58 -25.05 -7.18
C ALA A 286 3.56 -24.28 -8.51
N GLY A 287 3.69 -24.97 -9.64
CA GLY A 287 3.57 -24.36 -10.96
C GLY A 287 2.18 -23.76 -11.22
N ARG A 288 1.11 -24.41 -10.74
CA ARG A 288 -0.26 -23.87 -10.84
C ARG A 288 -0.47 -22.66 -9.95
N LEU A 289 -0.03 -22.72 -8.70
CA LEU A 289 -0.10 -21.61 -7.74
C LEU A 289 0.72 -20.39 -8.19
N GLN A 290 1.86 -20.62 -8.83
CA GLN A 290 2.66 -19.53 -9.40
C GLN A 290 1.91 -18.79 -10.52
N ARG A 291 1.31 -19.51 -11.47
CA ARG A 291 0.47 -18.90 -12.52
C ARG A 291 -0.75 -18.20 -11.96
N GLU A 292 -1.37 -18.80 -10.95
CA GLU A 292 -2.51 -18.22 -10.24
C GLU A 292 -2.13 -16.88 -9.60
N ALA A 293 -0.96 -16.83 -8.95
CA ALA A 293 -0.46 -15.59 -8.38
C ALA A 293 -0.21 -14.50 -9.44
N GLU A 294 0.38 -14.85 -10.58
CA GLU A 294 0.65 -13.92 -11.68
C GLU A 294 -0.65 -13.33 -12.24
N GLN A 295 -1.68 -14.16 -12.39
CA GLN A 295 -2.99 -13.72 -12.88
C GLN A 295 -3.73 -12.85 -11.85
N LEU A 296 -3.69 -13.20 -10.57
CA LEU A 296 -4.26 -12.37 -9.51
C LEU A 296 -3.54 -11.03 -9.37
N ALA A 297 -2.22 -10.97 -9.61
CA ALA A 297 -1.46 -9.73 -9.51
C ALA A 297 -1.92 -8.65 -10.50
N VAL A 298 -2.45 -9.05 -11.64
CA VAL A 298 -2.89 -8.15 -12.72
C VAL A 298 -4.41 -8.05 -12.85
N LEU A 299 -5.15 -8.49 -11.82
CA LEU A 299 -6.61 -8.48 -11.83
C LEU A 299 -7.18 -7.10 -12.18
N GLY A 300 -8.07 -7.04 -13.17
CA GLY A 300 -8.76 -5.83 -13.56
C GLY A 300 -9.85 -5.39 -12.58
N ILE A 301 -10.61 -4.38 -12.98
CA ILE A 301 -11.69 -3.79 -12.18
C ILE A 301 -13.08 -4.08 -12.74
N GLU A 302 -13.18 -4.86 -13.81
CA GLU A 302 -14.48 -5.21 -14.37
C GLU A 302 -15.25 -6.10 -13.39
N PRO A 303 -16.60 -5.98 -13.33
CA PRO A 303 -17.35 -6.63 -12.25
C PRO A 303 -17.20 -8.15 -12.19
N GLU A 304 -17.06 -8.80 -13.35
CA GLU A 304 -16.84 -10.24 -13.43
C GLU A 304 -15.43 -10.66 -13.02
N GLU A 305 -14.43 -9.82 -13.30
CA GLU A 305 -13.06 -10.04 -12.84
C GLU A 305 -12.97 -9.94 -11.31
N ILE A 306 -13.63 -8.93 -10.71
CA ILE A 306 -13.68 -8.79 -9.24
C ILE A 306 -14.34 -10.02 -8.60
N LEU A 307 -15.48 -10.47 -9.13
CA LEU A 307 -16.16 -11.67 -8.64
C LEU A 307 -15.26 -12.92 -8.79
N GLY A 308 -14.68 -13.12 -9.97
CA GLY A 308 -13.77 -14.25 -10.22
C GLY A 308 -12.54 -14.20 -9.31
N GLY A 309 -11.97 -13.02 -9.07
CA GLY A 309 -10.86 -12.83 -8.13
C GLY A 309 -11.25 -13.19 -6.70
N ALA A 310 -12.45 -12.81 -6.25
CA ALA A 310 -12.95 -13.15 -4.92
C ALA A 310 -13.12 -14.68 -4.75
N GLU A 311 -13.70 -15.35 -5.75
CA GLU A 311 -13.87 -16.80 -5.78
C GLU A 311 -12.53 -17.55 -5.79
N ARG A 312 -11.57 -17.07 -6.59
CA ARG A 312 -10.22 -17.63 -6.68
C ARG A 312 -9.45 -17.47 -5.36
N ALA A 313 -9.47 -16.29 -4.77
CA ALA A 313 -8.87 -16.04 -3.47
C ALA A 313 -9.47 -16.95 -2.38
N ALA A 314 -10.80 -17.11 -2.35
CA ALA A 314 -11.46 -18.03 -1.41
C ALA A 314 -11.10 -19.50 -1.67
N ALA A 315 -10.98 -19.91 -2.93
CA ALA A 315 -10.67 -21.29 -3.32
C ALA A 315 -9.23 -21.70 -3.00
N LEU A 316 -8.29 -20.76 -2.88
CA LEU A 316 -6.90 -21.07 -2.50
C LEU A 316 -6.78 -21.64 -1.10
N VAL A 317 -7.67 -21.27 -0.16
CA VAL A 317 -7.64 -21.76 1.23
C VAL A 317 -7.75 -23.30 1.29
N PRO A 318 -8.81 -23.96 0.77
CA PRO A 318 -8.90 -25.41 0.80
C PRO A 318 -7.81 -26.10 -0.03
N VAL A 319 -7.35 -25.50 -1.14
CA VAL A 319 -6.25 -26.04 -1.96
C VAL A 319 -4.95 -26.10 -1.16
N LEU A 320 -4.54 -24.99 -0.55
CA LEU A 320 -3.33 -24.94 0.26
C LEU A 320 -3.44 -25.81 1.51
N ARG A 321 -4.64 -25.91 2.11
CA ARG A 321 -4.88 -26.79 3.25
C ARG A 321 -4.68 -28.26 2.89
N ALA A 322 -5.25 -28.71 1.76
CA ALA A 322 -5.10 -30.08 1.28
C ALA A 322 -3.63 -30.42 0.98
N ALA A 323 -2.88 -29.46 0.43
CA ALA A 323 -1.45 -29.59 0.17
C ALA A 323 -0.56 -29.37 1.42
N GLN A 324 -1.15 -29.18 2.61
CA GLN A 324 -0.42 -28.85 3.84
C GLN A 324 0.56 -27.66 3.68
N ALA A 325 0.18 -26.69 2.86
CA ALA A 325 0.94 -25.47 2.55
C ALA A 325 0.31 -24.21 3.15
N LEU A 326 -0.85 -24.34 3.82
CA LEU A 326 -1.56 -23.26 4.50
C LEU A 326 -1.07 -23.13 5.95
N ASP A 327 -0.80 -21.89 6.39
CA ASP A 327 -0.68 -21.50 7.79
C ASP A 327 -1.67 -20.37 8.10
N GLY A 328 -1.70 -19.93 9.37
CA GLY A 328 -2.63 -18.89 9.82
C GLY A 328 -2.48 -17.57 9.08
N GLU A 329 -1.23 -17.17 8.76
CA GLU A 329 -0.95 -15.93 8.04
C GLU A 329 -1.49 -15.97 6.60
N LEU A 330 -1.20 -17.04 5.85
CA LEU A 330 -1.73 -17.18 4.49
C LEU A 330 -3.26 -17.28 4.48
N GLU A 331 -3.85 -17.95 5.46
CA GLU A 331 -5.31 -18.01 5.62
C GLU A 331 -5.90 -16.63 5.91
N ALA A 332 -5.27 -15.83 6.78
CA ALA A 332 -5.70 -14.47 7.08
C ALA A 332 -5.59 -13.55 5.85
N MET A 333 -4.50 -13.65 5.08
CA MET A 333 -4.32 -12.89 3.83
C MET A 333 -5.38 -13.23 2.80
N LEU A 334 -5.61 -14.52 2.53
CA LEU A 334 -6.62 -14.98 1.57
C LEU A 334 -8.03 -14.61 2.03
N GLY A 335 -8.31 -14.72 3.33
CA GLY A 335 -9.58 -14.31 3.91
C GLY A 335 -9.82 -12.80 3.80
N ALA A 336 -8.80 -11.97 4.04
CA ALA A 336 -8.88 -10.52 3.85
C ALA A 336 -9.10 -10.16 2.37
N ALA A 337 -8.35 -10.80 1.47
CA ALA A 337 -8.47 -10.61 0.03
C ALA A 337 -9.87 -10.95 -0.49
N ALA A 338 -10.34 -12.17 -0.21
CA ALA A 338 -11.62 -12.65 -0.71
C ALA A 338 -12.80 -11.83 -0.17
N ARG A 339 -12.78 -11.47 1.12
CA ARG A 339 -13.82 -10.62 1.73
C ARG A 339 -13.80 -9.19 1.19
N GLY A 340 -12.62 -8.59 0.98
CA GLY A 340 -12.52 -7.25 0.42
C GLY A 340 -13.02 -7.19 -1.03
N LEU A 341 -12.63 -8.14 -1.88
CA LEU A 341 -13.15 -8.26 -3.25
C LEU A 341 -14.66 -8.52 -3.26
N ARG A 342 -15.16 -9.41 -2.38
CA ARG A 342 -16.60 -9.68 -2.25
C ARG A 342 -17.39 -8.43 -1.84
N ALA A 343 -16.83 -7.61 -0.96
CA ALA A 343 -17.45 -6.37 -0.50
C ALA A 343 -17.47 -5.27 -1.58
N SER A 344 -16.56 -5.32 -2.56
CA SER A 344 -16.56 -4.36 -3.68
C SER A 344 -17.50 -4.72 -4.83
N ILE A 345 -18.15 -5.89 -4.81
CA ILE A 345 -19.07 -6.31 -5.87
C ILE A 345 -20.33 -5.45 -5.83
N ARG A 346 -20.66 -4.80 -6.96
CA ARG A 346 -21.83 -3.91 -7.08
C ARG A 346 -23.15 -4.69 -7.00
N PRO A 347 -24.24 -4.09 -6.49
CA PRO A 347 -25.54 -4.76 -6.39
C PRO A 347 -26.08 -5.33 -7.71
N SER A 348 -25.83 -4.66 -8.84
CA SER A 348 -26.23 -5.16 -10.17
C SER A 348 -25.53 -6.47 -10.53
N THR A 349 -24.24 -6.58 -10.26
CA THR A 349 -23.45 -7.80 -10.46
C THR A 349 -23.87 -8.89 -9.48
N GLN A 350 -24.20 -8.53 -8.23
CA GLN A 350 -24.73 -9.49 -7.27
C GLN A 350 -26.05 -10.10 -7.74
N ALA A 351 -26.96 -9.28 -8.27
CA ALA A 351 -28.23 -9.75 -8.83
C ALA A 351 -28.03 -10.62 -10.08
N ALA A 352 -27.13 -10.23 -10.98
CA ALA A 352 -26.83 -10.97 -12.21
C ALA A 352 -26.19 -12.35 -11.93
N TYR A 353 -25.40 -12.46 -10.86
CA TYR A 353 -24.63 -13.66 -10.50
C TYR A 353 -25.01 -14.24 -9.13
N ALA A 354 -26.31 -14.20 -8.78
CA ALA A 354 -26.79 -14.54 -7.44
C ALA A 354 -26.35 -15.92 -6.94
N SER A 355 -26.33 -16.96 -7.80
CA SER A 355 -25.90 -18.31 -7.43
C SER A 355 -24.41 -18.38 -7.09
N ARG A 356 -23.57 -17.70 -7.87
CA ARG A 356 -22.12 -17.58 -7.62
C ARG A 356 -21.84 -16.83 -6.33
N ILE A 357 -22.57 -15.75 -6.09
CA ILE A 357 -22.48 -14.97 -4.85
C ILE A 357 -22.86 -15.82 -3.64
N ALA A 358 -23.96 -16.57 -3.70
CA ALA A 358 -24.36 -17.46 -2.61
C ALA A 358 -23.29 -18.53 -2.33
N ALA A 359 -22.69 -19.12 -3.38
CA ALA A 359 -21.61 -20.08 -3.23
C ALA A 359 -20.34 -19.46 -2.61
N LEU A 360 -19.99 -18.24 -3.01
CA LEU A 360 -18.88 -17.49 -2.42
C LEU A 360 -19.15 -17.14 -0.95
N ASP A 361 -20.34 -16.64 -0.63
CA ASP A 361 -20.73 -16.29 0.73
C ASP A 361 -20.71 -17.53 1.65
N ALA A 362 -21.18 -18.69 1.16
CA ALA A 362 -21.09 -19.95 1.89
C ALA A 362 -19.64 -20.38 2.17
N ARG A 363 -18.70 -20.11 1.25
CA ARG A 363 -17.26 -20.38 1.47
C ARG A 363 -16.61 -19.41 2.44
N LEU A 364 -17.10 -18.18 2.52
CA LEU A 364 -16.54 -17.12 3.38
C LEU A 364 -17.14 -17.10 4.78
N ALA A 365 -18.20 -17.89 5.02
CA ALA A 365 -18.81 -18.03 6.32
C ALA A 365 -17.77 -18.50 7.36
N PRO A 366 -17.84 -18.00 8.61
CA PRO A 366 -17.03 -18.53 9.70
C PRO A 366 -17.29 -20.04 9.83
N ALA A 367 -16.22 -20.82 10.01
CA ALA A 367 -16.30 -22.26 10.25
C ALA A 367 -16.90 -22.60 11.61
#